data_AF-A0A1H3XJJ3-F1
#
_entry.id   AF-A0A1H3XJJ3-F1
#
_cell.length_a   1.000
_cell.length_b   1.000
_cell.length_c   1.000
_cell.angle_alpha   90.00
_cell.angle_beta   90.00
_cell.angle_gamma   90.00
#
_symmetry.space_group_name_H-M   'P 1'
#
loop_
_entity.id
_entity.type
_entity.pdbx_description
1 polymer ?
#
loop_
_entity_poly.entity_id
_entity_poly.type
_entity_poly.pdbx_seq_one_letter_code
_entity_poly.pdbx_strand_id
1 'polypeptide(L)'
;MKLKSWPVYGVLIGLLTGLLCTEPALSQKNHAPDKDYLAQKSAENAAVLLGKAGDLFPVKNLDHRSIVAVHLTDTAHALFDSIANLYAPVASLTASIYKDSPDLYNLQDDLQPYNTVIVITTAAGLSIYRNQRYLMDISKRKDMIVVILGEVRRPVDLRLAALKCPVLYVPVADAMAAANVSAQMVFGGIAVHGKLKKSIGPDLPAGSGIVTSAIRLKYTYPEELGMSTDEFNQIDQLAGEAIDKRATPGMVVLAAKNGKVFFHKAYGYHTYDKTQREQLNDIFDMASVTKITATTPSVMRLVEKGKLKLDSTIGHYIARARKTGMNDIHLREVMLHQAGFVPFINFPKLITDQDFSRDSSWDYPTKVADHYFIRRGFFKDFMWPTMLYSPIVTRGKYVYSDISMYVMQAVLESITDTTLDVYADEQFYKPLGMHSTGYLPYYKFDDRRIVPTEDDQTFRKTLLVGYVHDEGAALKGGVAGHAGLFSSATDLAAYYQMLLNKGYYGGQRYFQPQTVTTFTKNESKVSRRGYGFDRADPDKSKEYPSRLASQNTFGHTGYTGTCVWVDEDRDLVYIFLSNRVNPVRSTEIYNLKTRSKIQDIFNKAIDDANQQMQRKNKGKNTSVHSTKKHK
;
A
#
# COMPACT_ATOMS: atom_id res chain seq x y z
N MET A 1 49.99 13.18 6.38
CA MET A 1 48.88 14.11 6.69
C MET A 1 47.62 13.27 6.95
N LYS A 2 47.35 12.94 8.23
CA LYS A 2 46.21 12.11 8.64
C LYS A 2 45.08 13.04 9.11
N LEU A 3 43.95 13.04 8.41
CA LEU A 3 42.71 13.66 8.90
C LEU A 3 41.96 12.65 9.76
N LYS A 4 41.84 12.97 11.06
CA LYS A 4 41.07 12.23 12.06
C LYS A 4 39.58 12.41 11.77
N SER A 5 38.88 11.31 11.55
CA SER A 5 37.42 11.24 11.62
C SER A 5 36.96 11.34 13.08
N TRP A 6 35.89 12.11 13.30
CA TRP A 6 35.21 12.26 14.58
C TRP A 6 34.36 11.02 14.89
N PRO A 7 34.32 10.52 16.14
CA PRO A 7 33.37 9.49 16.52
C PRO A 7 32.02 10.14 16.85
N VAL A 8 30.98 9.71 16.14
CA VAL A 8 29.58 10.00 16.50
C VAL A 8 29.25 9.14 17.72
N TYR A 9 29.17 9.77 18.88
CA TYR A 9 28.50 9.20 20.05
C TYR A 9 27.00 9.16 19.77
N GLY A 10 26.52 8.02 19.27
CA GLY A 10 25.11 7.69 19.28
C GLY A 10 24.67 7.37 20.70
N VAL A 11 23.87 8.24 21.28
CA VAL A 11 23.18 8.02 22.55
C VAL A 11 22.20 6.84 22.34
N LEU A 12 22.53 5.69 22.94
CA LEU A 12 21.58 4.61 23.17
C LEU A 12 20.50 5.12 24.13
N ILE A 13 19.32 5.43 23.59
CA ILE A 13 18.07 5.49 24.38
C ILE A 13 17.30 4.22 24.06
N GLY A 14 16.94 3.49 25.12
CA GLY A 14 16.46 2.12 25.08
C GLY A 14 15.19 1.93 24.24
N LEU A 15 15.34 1.20 23.14
CA LEU A 15 14.26 0.45 22.49
C LEU A 15 14.12 -0.89 23.20
N LEU A 16 13.46 -0.91 24.36
CA LEU A 16 13.18 -2.14 25.08
C LEU A 16 11.94 -2.01 25.97
N THR A 17 10.80 -1.70 25.37
CA THR A 17 9.47 -2.00 25.95
C THR A 17 8.44 -2.08 24.83
N GLY A 18 7.76 -3.23 24.70
CA GLY A 18 6.57 -3.35 23.85
C GLY A 18 6.48 -4.54 22.89
N LEU A 19 7.28 -5.61 23.08
CA LEU A 19 6.98 -6.92 22.49
C LEU A 19 5.79 -7.55 23.24
N LEU A 20 4.58 -7.14 22.86
CA LEU A 20 3.39 -7.96 23.00
C LEU A 20 2.96 -8.29 21.59
N CYS A 21 2.87 -9.59 21.28
CA CYS A 21 2.19 -10.09 20.10
C CYS A 21 0.74 -9.59 20.12
N THR A 22 0.50 -8.41 19.56
CA THR A 22 -0.85 -7.94 19.30
C THR A 22 -1.26 -8.59 17.99
N GLU A 23 -2.11 -9.60 18.08
CA GLU A 23 -2.92 -9.96 16.93
C GLU A 23 -3.59 -8.68 16.42
N PRO A 24 -3.55 -8.38 15.11
CA PRO A 24 -4.44 -7.36 14.59
C PRO A 24 -5.86 -7.76 14.99
N ALA A 25 -6.57 -6.85 15.66
CA ALA A 25 -7.89 -7.07 16.29
C ALA A 25 -9.01 -7.51 15.32
N LEU A 26 -8.68 -7.75 14.05
CA LEU A 26 -9.55 -8.32 13.01
C LEU A 26 -9.38 -9.85 12.85
N SER A 27 -8.49 -10.50 13.60
CA SER A 27 -8.11 -11.91 13.40
C SER A 27 -8.64 -12.92 14.44
N GLN A 28 -9.44 -12.54 15.44
CA GLN A 28 -9.88 -13.50 16.47
C GLN A 28 -11.15 -14.28 16.13
N LYS A 29 -11.04 -15.60 16.22
CA LYS A 29 -12.00 -16.67 15.91
C LYS A 29 -13.27 -16.75 16.80
N ASN A 30 -13.69 -15.68 17.48
CA ASN A 30 -14.89 -15.69 18.33
C ASN A 30 -15.69 -14.36 18.34
N HIS A 31 -15.52 -13.51 17.32
CA HIS A 31 -16.22 -12.24 17.22
C HIS A 31 -17.56 -12.39 16.48
N ALA A 32 -18.63 -11.80 17.01
CA ALA A 32 -19.88 -11.62 16.27
C ALA A 32 -19.69 -10.41 15.34
N PRO A 33 -19.43 -10.59 14.03
CA PRO A 33 -18.99 -9.52 13.14
C PRO A 33 -20.01 -8.38 13.05
N ASP A 34 -21.30 -8.73 13.15
CA ASP A 34 -22.41 -7.79 13.25
C ASP A 34 -22.27 -6.81 14.42
N LYS A 35 -21.80 -7.27 15.59
CA LYS A 35 -21.67 -6.41 16.78
C LYS A 35 -20.56 -5.38 16.60
N ASP A 36 -19.40 -5.80 16.10
CA ASP A 36 -18.24 -4.92 15.92
C ASP A 36 -18.50 -3.91 14.79
N TYR A 37 -19.13 -4.35 13.70
CA TYR A 37 -19.62 -3.45 12.65
C TYR A 37 -20.61 -2.41 13.19
N LEU A 38 -21.60 -2.83 13.98
CA LEU A 38 -22.57 -1.90 14.57
C LEU A 38 -21.91 -0.92 15.55
N ALA A 39 -20.91 -1.36 16.31
CA ALA A 39 -20.13 -0.49 17.21
C ALA A 39 -19.33 0.55 16.41
N GLN A 40 -18.61 0.13 15.35
CA GLN A 40 -17.89 1.04 14.44
C GLN A 40 -18.85 2.04 13.80
N LYS A 41 -20.02 1.58 13.32
CA LYS A 41 -21.02 2.46 12.68
C LYS A 41 -21.62 3.45 13.67
N SER A 42 -21.86 3.02 14.92
CA SER A 42 -22.31 3.91 15.99
C SER A 42 -21.27 5.01 16.27
N ALA A 43 -19.99 4.66 16.38
CA ALA A 43 -18.89 5.61 16.57
C ALA A 43 -18.77 6.60 15.40
N GLU A 44 -18.86 6.12 14.16
CA GLU A 44 -18.86 6.96 12.95
C GLU A 44 -19.99 7.99 12.96
N ASN A 45 -21.22 7.56 13.26
CA ASN A 45 -22.39 8.44 13.29
C ASN A 45 -22.34 9.44 14.46
N ALA A 46 -21.64 9.09 15.55
CA ALA A 46 -21.54 9.92 16.74
C ALA A 46 -20.41 10.96 16.66
N ALA A 47 -19.38 10.74 15.85
CA ALA A 47 -18.20 11.57 15.79
C ALA A 47 -18.49 12.99 15.30
N VAL A 48 -17.85 13.98 15.94
CA VAL A 48 -17.99 15.40 15.63
C VAL A 48 -16.61 16.04 15.53
N LEU A 49 -16.36 16.74 14.42
CA LEU A 49 -15.15 17.54 14.24
C LEU A 49 -15.42 18.99 14.64
N LEU A 50 -14.53 19.56 15.45
CA LEU A 50 -14.66 20.87 16.06
C LEU A 50 -13.35 21.66 15.92
N GLY A 51 -13.36 22.91 16.41
CA GLY A 51 -12.19 23.77 16.40
C GLY A 51 -11.84 24.28 15.00
N LYS A 52 -10.54 24.52 14.76
CA LYS A 52 -10.05 25.04 13.48
C LYS A 52 -9.45 23.90 12.66
N ALA A 53 -10.26 23.29 11.80
CA ALA A 53 -9.83 22.18 10.94
C ALA A 53 -8.73 22.60 9.93
N GLY A 54 -8.96 23.69 9.17
CA GLY A 54 -8.05 24.16 8.12
C GLY A 54 -7.63 23.04 7.15
N ASP A 55 -6.38 23.06 6.70
CA ASP A 55 -5.78 22.00 5.89
C ASP A 55 -5.14 20.86 6.71
N LEU A 56 -5.28 20.92 8.04
CA LEU A 56 -4.69 19.92 8.95
C LEU A 56 -5.62 18.71 9.17
N PHE A 57 -6.91 18.81 8.85
CA PHE A 57 -7.88 17.72 9.01
C PHE A 57 -8.79 17.57 7.78
N PRO A 58 -8.88 16.37 7.16
CA PRO A 58 -8.01 15.21 7.38
C PRO A 58 -6.56 15.51 6.99
N VAL A 59 -5.61 14.76 7.53
CA VAL A 59 -4.17 14.96 7.28
C VAL A 59 -3.84 14.72 5.81
N LYS A 60 -3.23 15.73 5.17
CA LYS A 60 -2.75 15.70 3.77
C LYS A 60 -1.24 15.93 3.72
N ASN A 61 -0.64 15.79 2.54
CA ASN A 61 0.78 16.03 2.28
C ASN A 61 1.68 15.18 3.19
N LEU A 62 1.44 13.86 3.18
CA LEU A 62 2.05 12.91 4.11
C LEU A 62 3.58 12.89 4.00
N ASP A 63 4.11 13.15 2.82
CA ASP A 63 5.53 13.27 2.49
C ASP A 63 6.22 14.46 3.18
N HIS A 64 5.47 15.44 3.67
CA HIS A 64 5.98 16.59 4.41
C HIS A 64 5.74 16.51 5.92
N ARG A 65 5.20 15.39 6.43
CA ARG A 65 4.81 15.26 7.83
C ARG A 65 5.59 14.17 8.53
N SER A 66 6.23 14.53 9.64
CA SER A 66 6.69 13.60 10.66
C SER A 66 5.66 13.57 11.78
N ILE A 67 4.93 12.45 11.87
CA ILE A 67 3.70 12.35 12.69
C ILE A 67 3.97 11.49 13.93
N VAL A 68 3.48 11.96 15.07
CA VAL A 68 3.46 11.20 16.32
C VAL A 68 2.08 11.24 16.98
N ALA A 69 1.61 10.08 17.42
CA ALA A 69 0.44 9.91 18.28
C ALA A 69 0.89 9.95 19.75
N VAL A 70 0.37 10.91 20.51
CA VAL A 70 0.61 11.06 21.94
C VAL A 70 -0.64 10.64 22.70
N HIS A 71 -0.56 9.52 23.38
CA HIS A 71 -1.65 8.96 24.18
C HIS A 71 -1.54 9.48 25.62
N LEU A 72 -2.43 10.40 25.99
CA LEU A 72 -2.50 10.93 27.36
C LEU A 72 -3.16 9.94 28.35
N THR A 73 -3.74 8.86 27.84
CA THR A 73 -4.34 7.76 28.58
C THR A 73 -4.03 6.45 27.87
N ASP A 74 -3.89 5.34 28.59
CA ASP A 74 -3.54 4.05 27.97
C ASP A 74 -4.71 3.40 27.18
N THR A 75 -5.87 4.04 27.10
CA THR A 75 -7.09 3.51 26.48
C THR A 75 -6.93 3.30 24.97
N ALA A 76 -7.03 2.04 24.51
CA ALA A 76 -7.12 1.65 23.09
C ALA A 76 -5.99 2.16 22.17
N HIS A 77 -4.84 2.55 22.75
CA HIS A 77 -3.73 3.18 21.99
C HIS A 77 -3.18 2.27 20.88
N ALA A 78 -2.94 0.99 21.18
CA ALA A 78 -2.40 0.04 20.21
C ALA A 78 -3.29 -0.13 18.96
N LEU A 79 -4.62 -0.08 19.14
CA LEU A 79 -5.56 -0.14 18.02
C LEU A 79 -5.52 1.15 17.20
N PHE A 80 -5.52 2.33 17.86
CA PHE A 80 -5.39 3.60 17.16
C PHE A 80 -4.10 3.63 16.32
N ASP A 81 -2.98 3.24 16.91
CA ASP A 81 -1.66 3.25 16.28
C ASP A 81 -1.61 2.29 15.09
N SER A 82 -2.15 1.08 15.24
CA SER A 82 -2.24 0.10 14.16
C SER A 82 -3.05 0.64 12.97
N ILE A 83 -4.21 1.26 13.21
CA ILE A 83 -5.05 1.84 12.16
C ILE A 83 -4.41 3.09 11.54
N ALA A 84 -3.78 3.94 12.34
CA ALA A 84 -3.07 5.12 11.85
C ALA A 84 -1.91 4.75 10.91
N ASN A 85 -1.17 3.70 11.25
CA ASN A 85 -0.07 3.18 10.42
C ASN A 85 -0.53 2.53 9.11
N LEU A 86 -1.84 2.31 8.90
CA LEU A 86 -2.38 1.95 7.58
C LEU A 86 -2.37 3.12 6.58
N TYR A 87 -2.18 4.36 7.05
CA TYR A 87 -2.24 5.57 6.21
C TYR A 87 -0.90 6.28 6.07
N ALA A 88 -0.10 6.30 7.12
CA ALA A 88 1.20 6.96 7.15
C ALA A 88 2.05 6.41 8.31
N PRO A 89 3.39 6.54 8.29
CA PRO A 89 4.22 6.27 9.46
C PRO A 89 3.80 7.18 10.62
N VAL A 90 3.32 6.59 11.71
CA VAL A 90 2.95 7.31 12.92
C VAL A 90 3.70 6.70 14.09
N ALA A 91 4.64 7.47 14.65
CA ALA A 91 5.27 7.12 15.91
C ALA A 91 4.26 7.18 17.06
N SER A 92 4.49 6.43 18.14
CA SER A 92 3.60 6.42 19.30
C SER A 92 4.36 6.72 20.58
N LEU A 93 3.79 7.59 21.41
CA LEU A 93 4.29 7.93 22.75
C LEU A 93 3.12 7.91 23.74
N THR A 94 3.37 7.34 24.92
CA THR A 94 2.35 7.24 25.96
C THR A 94 2.76 8.04 27.19
N ALA A 95 1.86 8.90 27.67
CA ALA A 95 2.13 9.78 28.81
C ALA A 95 2.37 9.03 30.12
N SER A 96 1.98 7.76 30.22
CA SER A 96 2.23 6.90 31.39
C SER A 96 3.73 6.68 31.66
N ILE A 97 4.57 6.75 30.64
CA ILE A 97 6.04 6.71 30.77
C ILE A 97 6.57 7.97 31.50
N TYR A 98 5.84 9.08 31.41
CA TYR A 98 6.21 10.38 31.99
C TYR A 98 5.38 10.72 33.23
N LYS A 99 4.88 9.69 33.94
CA LYS A 99 4.04 9.87 35.12
C LYS A 99 4.67 10.78 36.19
N ASP A 100 6.00 10.72 36.34
CA ASP A 100 6.78 11.48 37.32
C ASP A 100 7.14 12.90 36.86
N SER A 101 6.82 13.28 35.62
CA SER A 101 6.99 14.64 35.11
C SER A 101 5.70 15.45 35.37
N PRO A 102 5.69 16.38 36.34
CA PRO A 102 4.49 17.17 36.67
C PRO A 102 4.11 18.16 35.55
N ASP A 103 5.00 18.40 34.59
CA ASP A 103 4.87 19.37 33.50
C ASP A 103 4.86 18.75 32.08
N LEU A 104 5.25 17.49 31.94
CA LEU A 104 5.45 16.79 30.66
C LEU A 104 6.55 17.42 29.77
N TYR A 105 7.53 18.14 30.33
CA TYR A 105 8.61 18.73 29.53
C TYR A 105 9.50 17.69 28.85
N ASN A 106 9.81 16.57 29.51
CA ASN A 106 10.57 15.49 28.88
C ASN A 106 9.84 14.92 27.66
N LEU A 107 8.51 14.75 27.75
CA LEU A 107 7.69 14.35 26.61
C LEU A 107 7.75 15.39 25.49
N GLN A 108 7.76 16.68 25.84
CA GLN A 108 7.89 17.76 24.86
C GLN A 108 9.26 17.74 24.15
N ASP A 109 10.34 17.38 24.84
CA ASP A 109 11.66 17.20 24.21
C ASP A 109 11.66 16.02 23.23
N ASP A 110 11.00 14.91 23.58
CA ASP A 110 10.84 13.75 22.68
C ASP A 110 10.00 14.06 21.43
N LEU A 111 9.25 15.18 21.43
CA LEU A 111 8.51 15.67 20.25
C LEU A 111 9.36 16.47 19.25
N GLN A 112 10.64 16.74 19.54
CA GLN A 112 11.49 17.55 18.65
C GLN A 112 11.51 17.05 17.19
N PRO A 113 11.64 15.74 16.89
CA PRO A 113 11.69 15.23 15.51
C PRO A 113 10.37 15.34 14.73
N TYR A 114 9.25 15.55 15.42
CA TYR A 114 7.91 15.49 14.83
C TYR A 114 7.34 16.87 14.57
N ASN A 115 6.83 17.13 13.38
CA ASN A 115 6.18 18.41 13.06
C ASN A 115 4.66 18.39 13.25
N THR A 116 4.06 17.19 13.27
CA THR A 116 2.62 16.98 13.39
C THR A 116 2.34 16.06 14.59
N VAL A 117 1.52 16.51 15.54
CA VAL A 117 1.22 15.80 16.78
C VAL A 117 -0.27 15.51 16.86
N ILE A 118 -0.64 14.22 16.95
CA ILE A 118 -2.00 13.80 17.23
C ILE A 118 -2.07 13.47 18.72
N VAL A 119 -2.83 14.23 19.50
CA VAL A 119 -2.99 14.00 20.93
C VAL A 119 -4.29 13.26 21.19
N ILE A 120 -4.21 12.02 21.69
CA ILE A 120 -5.34 11.17 22.01
C ILE A 120 -5.59 11.23 23.51
N THR A 121 -6.83 11.50 23.91
CA THR A 121 -7.21 11.62 25.31
C THR A 121 -8.68 11.25 25.53
N THR A 122 -9.11 11.24 26.79
CA THR A 122 -10.50 11.07 27.18
C THR A 122 -11.02 12.36 27.81
N ALA A 123 -12.34 12.44 28.03
CA ALA A 123 -12.93 13.53 28.81
C ALA A 123 -12.27 13.69 30.19
N ALA A 124 -11.95 12.57 30.86
CA ALA A 124 -11.25 12.59 32.15
C ALA A 124 -9.82 13.09 32.01
N GLY A 125 -9.11 12.68 30.94
CA GLY A 125 -7.75 13.15 30.64
C GLY A 125 -7.67 14.65 30.37
N LEU A 126 -8.70 15.25 29.75
CA LEU A 126 -8.80 16.69 29.53
C LEU A 126 -9.05 17.49 30.81
N SER A 127 -9.63 16.90 31.85
CA SER A 127 -9.84 17.58 33.14
C SER A 127 -8.56 17.67 33.98
N ILE A 128 -7.49 16.98 33.58
CA ILE A 128 -6.20 17.02 34.28
C ILE A 128 -5.46 18.30 33.88
N TYR A 129 -5.22 19.19 34.85
CA TYR A 129 -4.56 20.49 34.63
C TYR A 129 -3.21 20.38 33.89
N ARG A 130 -2.37 19.40 34.27
CA ARG A 130 -1.09 19.11 33.58
C ARG A 130 -1.29 18.89 32.08
N ASN A 131 -2.28 18.09 31.70
CA ASN A 131 -2.58 17.78 30.31
C ASN A 131 -3.09 19.01 29.55
N GLN A 132 -3.91 19.84 30.19
CA GLN A 132 -4.40 21.09 29.59
C GLN A 132 -3.27 22.05 29.28
N ARG A 133 -2.32 22.23 30.22
CA ARG A 133 -1.13 23.06 30.02
C ARG A 133 -0.27 22.53 28.87
N TYR A 134 -0.01 21.23 28.85
CA TYR A 134 0.71 20.56 27.77
C TYR A 134 0.07 20.82 26.39
N LEU A 135 -1.25 20.63 26.26
CA LEU A 135 -1.98 20.91 25.00
C LEU A 135 -1.80 22.36 24.53
N MET A 136 -1.91 23.32 25.46
CA MET A 136 -1.72 24.74 25.16
C MET A 136 -0.30 25.06 24.69
N ASP A 137 0.72 24.40 25.25
CA ASP A 137 2.11 24.66 24.88
C ASP A 137 2.50 24.01 23.55
N ILE A 138 2.02 22.79 23.26
CA ILE A 138 2.23 22.13 21.97
C ILE A 138 1.52 22.87 20.83
N SER A 139 0.27 23.32 21.06
CA SER A 139 -0.51 24.04 20.04
C SER A 139 0.16 25.32 19.48
N LYS A 140 1.09 25.91 20.23
CA LYS A 140 1.83 27.12 19.81
C LYS A 140 3.03 26.82 18.92
N ARG A 141 3.49 25.56 18.87
CA ARG A 141 4.79 25.18 18.30
C ARG A 141 4.70 24.14 17.19
N LYS A 142 3.66 23.31 17.19
CA LYS A 142 3.50 22.17 16.28
C LYS A 142 2.10 22.16 15.68
N ASP A 143 1.96 21.56 14.50
CA ASP A 143 0.65 21.24 13.95
C ASP A 143 0.01 20.17 14.85
N MET A 144 -1.07 20.51 15.54
CA MET A 144 -1.69 19.63 16.53
C MET A 144 -3.08 19.19 16.08
N ILE A 145 -3.47 17.95 16.36
CA ILE A 145 -4.84 17.45 16.26
C ILE A 145 -5.18 16.84 17.62
N VAL A 146 -6.35 17.15 18.17
CA VAL A 146 -6.81 16.54 19.43
C VAL A 146 -7.92 15.54 19.13
N VAL A 147 -7.79 14.33 19.66
CA VAL A 147 -8.80 13.26 19.59
C VAL A 147 -9.31 13.00 21.00
N ILE A 148 -10.61 13.15 21.20
CA ILE A 148 -11.28 12.96 22.48
C ILE A 148 -12.18 11.72 22.37
N LEU A 149 -11.82 10.67 23.12
CA LEU A 149 -12.55 9.41 23.18
C LEU A 149 -13.51 9.38 24.39
N GLY A 150 -14.71 8.86 24.17
CA GLY A 150 -15.72 8.68 25.21
C GLY A 150 -16.57 9.92 25.49
N GLU A 151 -17.63 9.75 26.27
CA GLU A 151 -18.55 10.84 26.60
C GLU A 151 -17.94 11.85 27.59
N VAL A 152 -18.08 13.14 27.27
CA VAL A 152 -17.87 14.24 28.20
C VAL A 152 -19.11 14.41 29.07
N ARG A 153 -19.05 13.93 30.31
CA ARG A 153 -20.17 13.99 31.27
C ARG A 153 -20.27 15.30 32.06
N ARG A 154 -19.17 16.05 32.17
CA ARG A 154 -19.10 17.36 32.81
C ARG A 154 -18.42 18.33 31.86
N PRO A 155 -18.86 19.61 31.78
CA PRO A 155 -18.18 20.61 30.95
C PRO A 155 -16.68 20.64 31.26
N VAL A 156 -15.86 20.69 30.21
CA VAL A 156 -14.41 20.80 30.37
C VAL A 156 -14.08 22.28 30.57
N ASP A 157 -13.33 22.60 31.62
CA ASP A 157 -12.92 23.99 31.93
C ASP A 157 -11.92 24.56 30.89
N LEU A 158 -11.36 23.69 30.04
CA LEU A 158 -10.47 24.07 28.95
C LEU A 158 -11.27 24.71 27.80
N ARG A 159 -10.90 25.94 27.42
CA ARG A 159 -11.36 26.59 26.18
C ARG A 159 -10.72 25.90 24.97
N LEU A 160 -11.36 24.85 24.47
CA LEU A 160 -10.85 24.04 23.37
C LEU A 160 -10.65 24.85 22.07
N ALA A 161 -11.41 25.93 21.85
CA ALA A 161 -11.20 26.83 20.72
C ALA A 161 -9.88 27.61 20.82
N ALA A 162 -9.35 27.83 22.03
CA ALA A 162 -8.06 28.51 22.21
C ALA A 162 -6.85 27.68 21.76
N LEU A 163 -7.01 26.35 21.59
CA LEU A 163 -5.98 25.49 21.00
C LEU A 163 -5.75 25.75 19.51
N LYS A 164 -6.67 26.47 18.83
CA LYS A 164 -6.58 26.82 17.40
C LYS A 164 -6.29 25.63 16.47
N CYS A 165 -6.73 24.44 16.86
CA CYS A 165 -6.47 23.19 16.16
C CYS A 165 -7.76 22.42 15.86
N PRO A 166 -7.73 21.38 15.02
CA PRO A 166 -8.83 20.45 14.86
C PRO A 166 -9.01 19.63 16.14
N VAL A 167 -10.27 19.44 16.55
CA VAL A 167 -10.65 18.61 17.70
C VAL A 167 -11.69 17.59 17.23
N LEU A 168 -11.30 16.32 17.18
CA LEU A 168 -12.19 15.21 16.86
C LEU A 168 -12.76 14.62 18.15
N TYR A 169 -14.07 14.67 18.32
CA TYR A 169 -14.76 14.13 19.48
C TYR A 169 -15.61 12.92 19.10
N VAL A 170 -15.40 11.78 19.77
CA VAL A 170 -16.12 10.53 19.50
C VAL A 170 -16.83 10.03 20.77
N PRO A 171 -18.08 10.45 21.02
CA PRO A 171 -18.81 10.19 22.26
C PRO A 171 -19.51 8.83 22.27
N VAL A 172 -18.74 7.75 22.28
CA VAL A 172 -19.29 6.40 22.47
C VAL A 172 -18.60 5.70 23.63
N ALA A 173 -19.34 4.81 24.29
CA ALA A 173 -18.81 4.04 25.41
C ALA A 173 -17.76 3.01 24.99
N ASP A 174 -17.86 2.50 23.74
CA ASP A 174 -16.90 1.54 23.20
C ASP A 174 -15.62 2.25 22.75
N ALA A 175 -14.58 2.16 23.58
CA ALA A 175 -13.30 2.81 23.33
C ALA A 175 -12.57 2.25 22.10
N MET A 176 -12.75 0.97 21.77
CA MET A 176 -12.09 0.34 20.62
C MET A 176 -12.71 0.83 19.32
N ALA A 177 -14.05 0.89 19.26
CA ALA A 177 -14.76 1.48 18.13
C ALA A 177 -14.42 2.97 17.96
N ALA A 178 -14.35 3.72 19.06
CA ALA A 178 -13.96 5.13 19.04
C ALA A 178 -12.53 5.34 18.52
N ALA A 179 -11.56 4.56 19.00
CA ALA A 179 -10.16 4.65 18.58
C ALA A 179 -9.99 4.29 17.09
N ASN A 180 -10.65 3.21 16.64
CA ASN A 180 -10.65 2.77 15.25
C ASN A 180 -11.15 3.89 14.31
N VAL A 181 -12.38 4.38 14.56
CA VAL A 181 -12.99 5.43 13.74
C VAL A 181 -12.17 6.71 13.79
N SER A 182 -11.64 7.07 14.96
CA SER A 182 -10.84 8.29 15.12
C SER A 182 -9.59 8.28 14.25
N ALA A 183 -8.82 7.18 14.27
CA ALA A 183 -7.62 7.05 13.44
C ALA A 183 -7.98 7.20 11.96
N GLN A 184 -9.02 6.52 11.48
CA GLN A 184 -9.46 6.64 10.09
C GLN A 184 -9.94 8.05 9.72
N MET A 185 -10.66 8.74 10.61
CA MET A 185 -11.14 10.10 10.38
C MET A 185 -9.99 11.11 10.30
N VAL A 186 -8.98 10.98 11.18
CA VAL A 186 -7.77 11.83 11.16
C VAL A 186 -7.08 11.77 9.80
N PHE A 187 -6.98 10.58 9.20
CA PHE A 187 -6.36 10.39 7.89
C PHE A 187 -7.34 10.42 6.71
N GLY A 188 -8.62 10.71 6.95
CA GLY A 188 -9.63 10.89 5.91
C GLY A 188 -10.11 9.60 5.23
N GLY A 189 -9.94 8.44 5.87
CA GLY A 189 -10.62 7.19 5.47
C GLY A 189 -12.12 7.22 5.78
N ILE A 190 -12.52 7.94 6.83
CA ILE A 190 -13.93 8.17 7.17
C ILE A 190 -14.22 9.67 7.18
N ALA A 191 -15.34 10.07 6.56
CA ALA A 191 -15.84 11.43 6.60
C ALA A 191 -16.54 11.73 7.94
N VAL A 192 -16.44 12.97 8.42
CA VAL A 192 -17.14 13.43 9.62
C VAL A 192 -18.37 14.23 9.20
N HIS A 193 -19.53 13.89 9.76
CA HIS A 193 -20.80 14.57 9.47
C HIS A 193 -21.54 15.03 10.73
N GLY A 194 -21.11 14.59 11.91
CA GLY A 194 -21.83 14.83 13.15
C GLY A 194 -21.85 16.29 13.59
N LYS A 195 -22.83 16.59 14.43
CA LYS A 195 -22.99 17.86 15.13
C LYS A 195 -23.14 17.58 16.63
N LEU A 196 -22.66 18.49 17.47
CA LEU A 196 -22.80 18.37 18.91
C LEU A 196 -24.27 18.36 19.33
N LYS A 197 -24.67 17.34 20.08
CA LYS A 197 -26.00 17.29 20.72
C LYS A 197 -26.08 18.17 21.98
N LYS A 198 -24.95 18.35 22.67
CA LYS A 198 -24.82 19.15 23.90
C LYS A 198 -23.50 19.92 23.84
N SER A 199 -23.44 21.06 24.53
CA SER A 199 -22.21 21.83 24.66
C SER A 199 -21.18 21.07 25.49
N ILE A 200 -19.90 21.14 25.08
CA ILE A 200 -18.78 20.44 25.74
C ILE A 200 -17.92 21.40 26.58
N GLY A 201 -18.00 22.69 26.28
CA GLY A 201 -17.27 23.76 26.94
C GLY A 201 -17.88 25.13 26.60
N PRO A 202 -17.31 26.23 27.12
CA PRO A 202 -17.85 27.57 26.96
C PRO A 202 -17.83 28.06 25.50
N ASP A 203 -16.96 27.51 24.65
CA ASP A 203 -16.69 27.91 23.28
C ASP A 203 -17.13 26.88 22.22
N LEU A 204 -17.78 25.79 22.65
CA LEU A 204 -18.27 24.72 21.77
C LEU A 204 -19.75 24.44 22.06
N PRO A 205 -20.67 25.29 21.54
CA PRO A 205 -22.09 25.15 21.77
C PRO A 205 -22.68 23.93 21.03
N ALA A 206 -23.82 23.44 21.51
CA ALA A 206 -24.65 22.49 20.78
C ALA A 206 -24.93 22.97 19.34
N GLY A 207 -24.98 22.04 18.39
CA GLY A 207 -25.09 22.32 16.96
C GLY A 207 -23.76 22.58 16.23
N SER A 208 -22.65 22.74 16.96
CA SER A 208 -21.32 22.87 16.34
C SER A 208 -20.88 21.58 15.66
N GLY A 209 -20.15 21.69 14.55
CA GLY A 209 -19.52 20.55 13.87
C GLY A 209 -19.08 20.91 12.45
N ILE A 210 -17.91 20.46 12.05
CA ILE A 210 -17.36 20.65 10.70
C ILE A 210 -17.58 19.36 9.92
N VAL A 211 -18.07 19.50 8.68
CA VAL A 211 -18.26 18.38 7.77
C VAL A 211 -17.01 18.19 6.93
N THR A 212 -16.59 16.94 6.75
CA THR A 212 -15.48 16.57 5.87
C THR A 212 -15.93 15.60 4.78
N SER A 213 -15.01 15.26 3.87
CA SER A 213 -15.21 14.22 2.87
C SER A 213 -14.14 13.13 3.04
N ALA A 214 -14.51 11.89 2.75
CA ALA A 214 -13.54 10.81 2.68
C ALA A 214 -12.63 11.02 1.47
N ILE A 215 -11.33 10.90 1.70
CA ILE A 215 -10.28 11.11 0.68
C ILE A 215 -9.36 9.90 0.54
N ARG A 216 -9.44 8.91 1.44
CA ARG A 216 -8.66 7.67 1.42
C ARG A 216 -9.55 6.45 1.65
N LEU A 217 -8.97 5.26 1.52
CA LEU A 217 -9.64 3.99 1.82
C LEU A 217 -10.17 3.98 3.26
N LYS A 218 -11.41 3.52 3.44
CA LYS A 218 -11.99 3.14 4.72
C LYS A 218 -11.68 1.68 5.02
N TYR A 219 -11.35 1.33 6.26
CA TYR A 219 -11.25 -0.05 6.73
C TYR A 219 -12.52 -0.41 7.52
N THR A 220 -13.22 -1.44 7.09
CA THR A 220 -14.54 -1.81 7.62
C THR A 220 -14.83 -3.29 7.44
N TYR A 221 -16.04 -3.69 7.80
CA TYR A 221 -16.54 -5.05 7.71
C TYR A 221 -17.38 -5.25 6.44
N PRO A 222 -17.49 -6.48 5.92
CA PRO A 222 -18.32 -6.81 4.76
C PRO A 222 -19.79 -6.36 4.85
N GLU A 223 -20.32 -6.34 6.07
CA GLU A 223 -21.72 -5.98 6.38
C GLU A 223 -22.06 -4.56 5.92
N GLU A 224 -21.09 -3.65 5.88
CA GLU A 224 -21.30 -2.29 5.37
C GLU A 224 -21.60 -2.27 3.87
N LEU A 225 -21.12 -3.27 3.13
CA LEU A 225 -21.37 -3.46 1.71
C LEU A 225 -22.54 -4.40 1.44
N GLY A 226 -23.25 -4.85 2.49
CA GLY A 226 -24.35 -5.80 2.39
C GLY A 226 -23.91 -7.23 2.08
N MET A 227 -22.65 -7.57 2.33
CA MET A 227 -22.12 -8.92 2.26
C MET A 227 -22.03 -9.51 3.67
N SER A 228 -22.09 -10.84 3.80
CA SER A 228 -21.89 -11.50 5.09
C SER A 228 -20.42 -11.88 5.27
N THR A 229 -19.86 -11.66 6.46
CA THR A 229 -18.52 -12.17 6.81
C THR A 229 -18.38 -13.67 6.54
N ASP A 230 -19.46 -14.46 6.74
CA ASP A 230 -19.43 -15.90 6.54
C ASP A 230 -19.19 -16.32 5.09
N GLU A 231 -19.53 -15.48 4.11
CA GLU A 231 -19.27 -15.74 2.68
C GLU A 231 -17.77 -15.84 2.38
N PHE A 232 -16.92 -15.33 3.27
CA PHE A 232 -15.47 -15.35 3.13
C PHE A 232 -14.77 -16.45 3.93
N ASN A 233 -15.49 -17.29 4.70
CA ASN A 233 -14.91 -18.43 5.41
C ASN A 233 -14.28 -19.46 4.44
N GLN A 234 -14.78 -19.56 3.22
CA GLN A 234 -14.16 -20.36 2.14
C GLN A 234 -12.78 -19.84 1.70
N ILE A 235 -12.46 -18.56 1.91
CA ILE A 235 -11.11 -18.03 1.66
C ILE A 235 -10.14 -18.64 2.67
N ASP A 236 -10.54 -18.77 3.94
CA ASP A 236 -9.71 -19.39 4.98
C ASP A 236 -9.40 -20.87 4.61
N GLN A 237 -10.37 -21.57 4.01
CA GLN A 237 -10.18 -22.94 3.52
C GLN A 237 -9.22 -23.02 2.32
N LEU A 238 -9.36 -22.12 1.33
CA LEU A 238 -8.46 -22.07 0.17
C LEU A 238 -7.03 -21.66 0.55
N ALA A 239 -6.89 -20.76 1.53
CA ALA A 239 -5.59 -20.39 2.07
C ALA A 239 -4.94 -21.56 2.81
N GLY A 240 -5.72 -22.26 3.66
CA GLY A 240 -5.28 -23.50 4.31
C GLY A 240 -4.84 -24.56 3.32
N GLU A 241 -5.65 -24.85 2.29
CA GLU A 241 -5.31 -25.81 1.23
C GLU A 241 -4.00 -25.45 0.52
N ALA A 242 -3.82 -24.18 0.17
CA ALA A 242 -2.59 -23.72 -0.48
C ALA A 242 -1.35 -23.89 0.42
N ILE A 243 -1.48 -23.66 1.72
CA ILE A 243 -0.38 -23.85 2.68
C ILE A 243 -0.09 -25.34 2.86
N ASP A 244 -1.12 -26.15 3.08
CA ASP A 244 -1.00 -27.59 3.33
C ASP A 244 -0.41 -28.35 2.13
N LYS A 245 -0.81 -27.97 0.91
CA LYS A 245 -0.25 -28.52 -0.34
C LYS A 245 1.10 -27.91 -0.74
N ARG A 246 1.68 -27.08 0.13
CA ARG A 246 2.96 -26.41 -0.07
C ARG A 246 3.03 -25.57 -1.36
N ALA A 247 1.93 -24.89 -1.68
CA ALA A 247 1.87 -23.91 -2.76
C ALA A 247 2.46 -22.54 -2.34
N THR A 248 2.36 -22.19 -1.05
CA THR A 248 3.06 -21.06 -0.44
C THR A 248 3.16 -21.27 1.09
N PRO A 249 4.21 -20.80 1.79
CA PRO A 249 4.28 -20.83 3.26
C PRO A 249 3.24 -19.95 3.96
N GLY A 250 3.00 -18.78 3.37
CA GLY A 250 2.09 -17.77 3.88
C GLY A 250 1.54 -16.89 2.76
N MET A 251 0.56 -16.06 3.10
CA MET A 251 -0.01 -15.08 2.19
C MET A 251 -0.75 -13.95 2.92
N VAL A 252 -0.83 -12.78 2.29
CA VAL A 252 -1.69 -11.67 2.69
C VAL A 252 -2.70 -11.40 1.56
N VAL A 253 -3.98 -11.30 1.93
CA VAL A 253 -5.08 -11.09 0.99
C VAL A 253 -5.85 -9.83 1.39
N LEU A 254 -6.04 -8.91 0.46
CA LEU A 254 -6.79 -7.67 0.64
C LEU A 254 -7.80 -7.48 -0.49
N ALA A 255 -9.03 -7.12 -0.14
CA ALA A 255 -10.05 -6.65 -1.07
C ALA A 255 -10.68 -5.33 -0.60
N ALA A 256 -10.77 -4.38 -1.52
CA ALA A 256 -11.43 -3.10 -1.31
C ALA A 256 -12.51 -2.88 -2.37
N LYS A 257 -13.70 -2.46 -1.94
CA LYS A 257 -14.81 -2.11 -2.81
C LYS A 257 -15.39 -0.75 -2.45
N ASN A 258 -15.67 0.10 -3.43
CA ASN A 258 -16.25 1.43 -3.21
C ASN A 258 -15.44 2.28 -2.22
N GLY A 259 -14.11 2.21 -2.32
CA GLY A 259 -13.20 2.86 -1.38
C GLY A 259 -13.19 2.26 0.03
N LYS A 260 -13.73 1.06 0.23
CA LYS A 260 -13.80 0.37 1.53
C LYS A 260 -13.06 -0.96 1.48
N VAL A 261 -11.97 -1.08 2.23
CA VAL A 261 -11.31 -2.36 2.54
C VAL A 261 -12.24 -3.14 3.46
N PHE A 262 -12.83 -4.21 2.93
CA PHE A 262 -13.78 -5.07 3.65
C PHE A 262 -13.18 -6.45 3.98
N PHE A 263 -12.01 -6.76 3.41
CA PHE A 263 -11.26 -7.98 3.70
C PHE A 263 -9.77 -7.66 3.71
N HIS A 264 -9.09 -7.98 4.80
CA HIS A 264 -7.64 -7.84 4.93
C HIS A 264 -7.14 -8.86 5.96
N LYS A 265 -6.56 -9.98 5.48
CA LYS A 265 -6.14 -11.10 6.33
C LYS A 265 -4.78 -11.63 5.92
N ALA A 266 -4.00 -12.03 6.91
CA ALA A 266 -2.74 -12.74 6.76
C ALA A 266 -2.93 -14.22 7.16
N TYR A 267 -2.27 -15.12 6.45
CA TYR A 267 -2.34 -16.57 6.65
C TYR A 267 -0.95 -17.18 6.64
N GLY A 268 -0.76 -18.23 7.44
CA GLY A 268 0.47 -19.01 7.45
C GLY A 268 1.63 -18.28 8.13
N TYR A 269 2.82 -18.53 7.59
CA TYR A 269 4.11 -18.12 8.15
C TYR A 269 5.04 -17.69 7.02
N HIS A 270 6.08 -16.94 7.36
CA HIS A 270 7.10 -16.50 6.40
C HIS A 270 7.76 -17.67 5.67
N THR A 271 7.98 -18.79 6.37
CA THR A 271 8.53 -20.03 5.81
C THR A 271 7.81 -21.25 6.40
N TYR A 272 8.07 -22.45 5.86
CA TYR A 272 7.47 -23.69 6.36
C TYR A 272 8.00 -24.16 7.73
N ASP A 273 9.05 -23.53 8.28
CA ASP A 273 9.53 -23.83 9.63
C ASP A 273 8.59 -23.32 10.73
N LYS A 274 7.67 -22.42 10.38
CA LYS A 274 6.65 -21.83 11.25
C LYS A 274 7.22 -21.03 12.43
N THR A 275 8.39 -20.41 12.24
CA THR A 275 9.04 -19.57 13.25
C THR A 275 8.43 -18.17 13.35
N GLN A 276 8.00 -17.61 12.21
CA GLN A 276 7.43 -16.27 12.13
C GLN A 276 6.10 -16.25 11.40
N ARG A 277 5.03 -15.81 12.07
CA ARG A 277 3.69 -15.69 11.49
C ARG A 277 3.62 -14.51 10.53
N GLU A 278 2.91 -14.72 9.44
CA GLU A 278 2.56 -13.65 8.50
C GLU A 278 1.74 -12.55 9.20
N GLN A 279 2.08 -11.29 8.91
CA GLN A 279 1.46 -10.08 9.42
C GLN A 279 0.90 -9.24 8.26
N LEU A 280 -0.11 -8.43 8.55
CA LEU A 280 -0.77 -7.58 7.54
C LEU A 280 0.17 -6.53 6.92
N ASN A 281 1.23 -6.15 7.63
CA ASN A 281 2.20 -5.15 7.23
C ASN A 281 3.52 -5.76 6.72
N ASP A 282 3.56 -7.05 6.45
CA ASP A 282 4.73 -7.70 5.87
C ASP A 282 5.01 -7.22 4.44
N ILE A 283 6.29 -7.24 4.07
CA ILE A 283 6.84 -6.67 2.84
C ILE A 283 7.28 -7.82 1.93
N PHE A 284 6.65 -7.92 0.76
CA PHE A 284 6.87 -9.00 -0.19
C PHE A 284 7.64 -8.51 -1.43
N ASP A 285 8.40 -9.40 -2.08
CA ASP A 285 8.93 -9.16 -3.42
C ASP A 285 7.78 -9.15 -4.44
N MET A 286 7.61 -8.03 -5.14
CA MET A 286 6.51 -7.82 -6.09
C MET A 286 6.74 -8.51 -7.43
N ALA A 287 7.95 -8.95 -7.74
CA ALA A 287 8.35 -9.45 -9.04
C ALA A 287 7.80 -8.55 -10.16
N SER A 288 7.07 -9.10 -11.13
CA SER A 288 6.55 -8.34 -12.28
C SER A 288 5.43 -7.34 -11.95
N VAL A 289 4.84 -7.34 -10.76
CA VAL A 289 3.97 -6.22 -10.34
C VAL A 289 4.75 -4.89 -10.32
N THR A 290 6.08 -4.94 -10.16
CA THR A 290 7.00 -3.80 -10.36
C THR A 290 6.72 -3.01 -11.65
N LYS A 291 6.42 -3.71 -12.76
CA LYS A 291 6.17 -3.10 -14.07
C LYS A 291 5.04 -2.07 -14.00
N ILE A 292 3.96 -2.42 -13.29
CA ILE A 292 2.74 -1.60 -13.19
C ILE A 292 2.67 -0.71 -11.95
N THR A 293 3.60 -0.86 -11.01
CA THR A 293 3.67 -0.05 -9.78
C THR A 293 4.85 0.94 -9.78
N ALA A 294 5.87 0.76 -10.63
CA ALA A 294 7.00 1.68 -10.73
C ALA A 294 7.17 2.26 -12.15
N THR A 295 7.42 1.39 -13.13
CA THR A 295 7.76 1.83 -14.49
C THR A 295 6.57 2.48 -15.20
N THR A 296 5.42 1.80 -15.22
CA THR A 296 4.22 2.29 -15.91
C THR A 296 3.69 3.63 -15.37
N PRO A 297 3.50 3.85 -14.05
CA PRO A 297 3.03 5.16 -13.58
C PRO A 297 4.02 6.29 -13.89
N SER A 298 5.32 5.98 -13.90
CA SER A 298 6.32 6.96 -14.26
C SER A 298 6.26 7.33 -15.75
N VAL A 299 6.03 6.35 -16.63
CA VAL A 299 5.75 6.58 -18.06
C VAL A 299 4.47 7.38 -18.24
N MET A 300 3.38 7.04 -17.54
CA MET A 300 2.11 7.79 -17.56
C MET A 300 2.35 9.27 -17.23
N ARG A 301 3.14 9.55 -16.18
CA ARG A 301 3.45 10.92 -15.76
C ARG A 301 4.23 11.69 -16.82
N LEU A 302 5.21 11.05 -17.45
CA LEU A 302 6.02 11.70 -18.49
C LEU A 302 5.22 11.92 -19.78
N VAL A 303 4.30 11.02 -20.13
CA VAL A 303 3.36 11.22 -21.24
C VAL A 303 2.41 12.37 -20.96
N GLU A 304 1.80 12.41 -19.77
CA GLU A 304 0.88 13.49 -19.37
C GLU A 304 1.58 14.86 -19.36
N LYS A 305 2.84 14.92 -18.91
CA LYS A 305 3.67 16.14 -18.95
C LYS A 305 4.20 16.48 -20.36
N GLY A 306 3.89 15.69 -21.39
CA GLY A 306 4.37 15.89 -22.75
C GLY A 306 5.87 15.64 -22.96
N LYS A 307 6.56 15.05 -21.98
CA LYS A 307 8.00 14.75 -22.01
C LYS A 307 8.32 13.43 -22.71
N LEU A 308 7.38 12.48 -22.69
CA LEU A 308 7.49 11.19 -23.37
C LEU A 308 6.36 11.06 -24.41
N LYS A 309 6.69 10.62 -25.62
CA LYS A 309 5.71 10.33 -26.68
C LYS A 309 5.77 8.84 -27.00
N LEU A 310 4.64 8.13 -26.84
CA LEU A 310 4.57 6.69 -27.13
C LEU A 310 4.77 6.36 -28.62
N ASP A 311 4.51 7.33 -29.51
CA ASP A 311 4.80 7.26 -30.95
C ASP A 311 6.25 7.55 -31.31
N SER A 312 7.06 8.00 -30.38
CA SER A 312 8.50 8.14 -30.62
C SER A 312 9.18 6.77 -30.52
N THR A 313 10.41 6.69 -31.03
CA THR A 313 11.15 5.43 -31.12
C THR A 313 12.16 5.27 -29.99
N ILE A 314 12.65 4.06 -29.76
CA ILE A 314 13.70 3.80 -28.76
C ILE A 314 14.96 4.62 -29.10
N GLY A 315 15.36 4.68 -30.38
CA GLY A 315 16.55 5.41 -30.82
C GLY A 315 16.49 6.93 -30.61
N HIS A 316 15.28 7.50 -30.51
CA HIS A 316 15.09 8.90 -30.15
C HIS A 316 15.62 9.19 -28.73
N TYR A 317 15.24 8.36 -27.76
CA TYR A 317 15.57 8.55 -26.34
C TYR A 317 16.89 7.88 -25.91
N ILE A 318 17.30 6.80 -26.59
CA ILE A 318 18.47 6.01 -26.23
C ILE A 318 19.47 6.05 -27.39
N ALA A 319 20.50 6.90 -27.26
CA ALA A 319 21.49 7.09 -28.33
C ALA A 319 22.20 5.79 -28.75
N ARG A 320 22.48 4.88 -27.80
CA ARG A 320 23.11 3.58 -28.09
C ARG A 320 22.22 2.64 -28.93
N ALA A 321 20.90 2.82 -28.91
CA ALA A 321 19.97 2.01 -29.70
C ALA A 321 19.93 2.41 -31.19
N ARG A 322 20.46 3.59 -31.56
CA ARG A 322 20.43 4.11 -32.94
C ARG A 322 21.18 3.25 -33.96
N LYS A 323 22.10 2.42 -33.49
CA LYS A 323 22.91 1.50 -34.31
C LYS A 323 22.47 0.04 -34.16
N THR A 324 21.29 -0.23 -33.59
CA THR A 324 20.80 -1.59 -33.37
C THR A 324 19.42 -1.77 -34.01
N GLY A 325 18.94 -3.03 -34.04
CA GLY A 325 17.58 -3.33 -34.52
C GLY A 325 16.46 -2.70 -33.68
N MET A 326 16.77 -2.06 -32.55
CA MET A 326 15.80 -1.37 -31.70
C MET A 326 15.49 0.06 -32.15
N ASN A 327 16.31 0.67 -33.01
CA ASN A 327 16.26 2.10 -33.35
C ASN A 327 14.84 2.61 -33.66
N ASP A 328 14.12 1.90 -34.53
CA ASP A 328 12.83 2.32 -35.10
C ASP A 328 11.61 1.61 -34.48
N ILE A 329 11.79 1.01 -33.30
CA ILE A 329 10.69 0.42 -32.53
C ILE A 329 10.01 1.53 -31.73
N HIS A 330 8.68 1.65 -31.86
CA HIS A 330 7.92 2.64 -31.12
C HIS A 330 7.73 2.24 -29.65
N LEU A 331 7.75 3.20 -28.74
CA LEU A 331 7.57 2.93 -27.31
C LEU A 331 6.18 2.33 -26.98
N ARG A 332 5.14 2.64 -27.78
CA ARG A 332 3.84 1.95 -27.68
C ARG A 332 3.96 0.44 -27.88
N GLU A 333 4.82 -0.02 -28.79
CA GLU A 333 5.06 -1.45 -29.03
C GLU A 333 5.79 -2.07 -27.83
N VAL A 334 6.72 -1.32 -27.21
CA VAL A 334 7.44 -1.75 -26.01
C VAL A 334 6.48 -1.94 -24.82
N MET A 335 5.61 -0.95 -24.56
CA MET A 335 4.64 -0.99 -23.45
C MET A 335 3.58 -2.11 -23.61
N LEU A 336 3.34 -2.57 -24.84
CA LEU A 336 2.43 -3.66 -25.16
C LEU A 336 3.11 -5.03 -25.27
N HIS A 337 4.43 -5.13 -25.06
CA HIS A 337 5.20 -6.35 -25.31
C HIS A 337 5.05 -6.88 -26.76
N GLN A 338 5.08 -5.96 -27.71
CA GLN A 338 4.95 -6.21 -29.15
C GLN A 338 6.19 -5.79 -29.96
N ALA A 339 7.24 -5.33 -29.28
CA ALA A 339 8.49 -4.88 -29.87
C ALA A 339 9.29 -6.00 -30.57
N GLY A 340 8.93 -7.27 -30.37
CA GLY A 340 9.63 -8.42 -30.95
C GLY A 340 10.88 -8.86 -30.19
N PHE A 341 11.07 -8.36 -28.96
CA PHE A 341 12.15 -8.76 -28.08
C PHE A 341 12.01 -10.22 -27.66
N VAL A 342 13.15 -10.87 -27.41
CA VAL A 342 13.17 -12.17 -26.72
C VAL A 342 12.61 -12.03 -25.30
N PRO A 343 11.99 -13.08 -24.73
CA PRO A 343 11.35 -12.98 -23.41
C PRO A 343 12.29 -12.53 -22.30
N PHE A 344 13.46 -13.16 -22.21
CA PHE A 344 14.50 -12.83 -21.24
C PHE A 344 15.86 -13.33 -21.75
N ILE A 345 16.93 -12.89 -21.07
CA ILE A 345 18.29 -13.38 -21.28
C ILE A 345 18.76 -13.98 -19.96
N ASN A 346 19.21 -15.23 -19.96
CA ASN A 346 19.68 -15.91 -18.76
C ASN A 346 21.11 -15.45 -18.41
N PHE A 347 21.23 -14.24 -17.89
CA PHE A 347 22.51 -13.66 -17.48
C PHE A 347 23.28 -14.48 -16.43
N PRO A 348 22.65 -15.14 -15.44
CA PRO A 348 23.37 -16.01 -14.52
C PRO A 348 24.22 -17.10 -15.20
N LYS A 349 23.75 -17.65 -16.33
CA LYS A 349 24.52 -18.64 -17.12
C LYS A 349 25.71 -18.06 -17.89
N LEU A 350 25.82 -16.73 -17.96
CA LEU A 350 26.87 -16.02 -18.68
C LEU A 350 27.92 -15.41 -17.73
N ILE A 351 27.76 -15.61 -16.41
CA ILE A 351 28.71 -15.16 -15.39
C ILE A 351 29.90 -16.12 -15.36
N THR A 352 31.10 -15.56 -15.29
CA THR A 352 32.37 -16.27 -15.10
C THR A 352 32.92 -16.03 -13.70
N ASP A 353 33.93 -16.81 -13.29
CA ASP A 353 34.59 -16.65 -11.99
C ASP A 353 35.24 -15.26 -11.82
N GLN A 354 35.53 -14.54 -12.91
CA GLN A 354 36.10 -13.20 -12.88
C GLN A 354 35.03 -12.11 -12.68
N ASP A 355 33.76 -12.42 -12.95
CA ASP A 355 32.67 -11.46 -12.83
C ASP A 355 32.18 -11.28 -11.39
N PHE A 356 32.61 -12.14 -10.48
CA PHE A 356 32.05 -12.30 -9.15
C PHE A 356 33.08 -12.23 -8.01
N SER A 357 32.69 -11.69 -6.86
CA SER A 357 33.43 -11.76 -5.60
C SER A 357 32.49 -12.00 -4.41
N ARG A 358 32.97 -12.75 -3.41
CA ARG A 358 32.27 -12.91 -2.13
C ARG A 358 32.20 -11.63 -1.31
N ASP A 359 33.23 -10.79 -1.44
CA ASP A 359 33.37 -9.56 -0.68
C ASP A 359 33.24 -8.33 -1.57
N SER A 360 32.70 -7.26 -0.99
CA SER A 360 32.60 -5.97 -1.66
C SER A 360 33.98 -5.35 -1.84
N SER A 361 34.21 -4.72 -2.99
CA SER A 361 35.40 -3.93 -3.25
C SER A 361 35.12 -2.86 -4.30
N TRP A 362 36.13 -2.06 -4.62
CA TRP A 362 36.07 -1.14 -5.74
C TRP A 362 35.73 -1.85 -7.07
N ASP A 363 36.29 -3.04 -7.28
CA ASP A 363 36.09 -3.83 -8.49
C ASP A 363 34.79 -4.63 -8.47
N TYR A 364 34.22 -4.92 -7.30
CA TYR A 364 32.96 -5.65 -7.10
C TYR A 364 31.99 -4.87 -6.19
N PRO A 365 31.44 -3.72 -6.65
CA PRO A 365 30.64 -2.83 -5.80
C PRO A 365 29.16 -3.23 -5.70
N THR A 366 28.64 -4.00 -6.67
CA THR A 366 27.19 -4.23 -6.79
C THR A 366 26.78 -5.48 -6.02
N LYS A 367 26.09 -5.28 -4.88
CA LYS A 367 25.54 -6.38 -4.07
C LYS A 367 24.34 -7.02 -4.77
N VAL A 368 24.43 -8.32 -5.05
CA VAL A 368 23.37 -9.15 -5.64
C VAL A 368 22.60 -9.89 -4.53
N ALA A 369 23.34 -10.39 -3.54
CA ALA A 369 22.84 -11.02 -2.31
C ALA A 369 23.94 -11.00 -1.23
N ASP A 370 23.68 -11.58 -0.06
CA ASP A 370 24.72 -11.77 0.96
C ASP A 370 25.87 -12.62 0.42
N HIS A 371 27.10 -12.14 0.67
CA HIS A 371 28.32 -12.69 0.12
C HIS A 371 28.30 -12.89 -1.40
N TYR A 372 27.51 -12.07 -2.12
CA TYR A 372 27.48 -12.12 -3.57
C TYR A 372 27.57 -10.73 -4.23
N PHE A 373 28.74 -10.34 -4.74
CA PHE A 373 28.97 -9.06 -5.43
C PHE A 373 29.42 -9.24 -6.88
N ILE A 374 28.81 -8.51 -7.81
CA ILE A 374 29.18 -8.55 -9.23
C ILE A 374 30.11 -7.40 -9.59
N ARG A 375 31.00 -7.65 -10.56
CA ARG A 375 32.02 -6.69 -10.99
C ARG A 375 31.42 -5.36 -11.46
N ARG A 376 32.19 -4.29 -11.28
CA ARG A 376 31.88 -2.96 -11.78
C ARG A 376 31.64 -3.00 -13.28
N GLY A 377 30.63 -2.25 -13.72
CA GLY A 377 30.30 -2.14 -15.14
C GLY A 377 29.59 -3.35 -15.74
N PHE A 378 29.36 -4.44 -14.99
CA PHE A 378 28.70 -5.65 -15.53
C PHE A 378 27.37 -5.33 -16.25
N PHE A 379 26.51 -4.51 -15.65
CA PHE A 379 25.29 -4.07 -16.34
C PHE A 379 25.58 -3.20 -17.57
N LYS A 380 26.34 -2.11 -17.40
CA LYS A 380 26.56 -1.08 -18.42
C LYS A 380 27.32 -1.59 -19.65
N ASP A 381 28.31 -2.43 -19.41
CA ASP A 381 29.32 -2.84 -20.38
C ASP A 381 29.05 -4.24 -20.94
N PHE A 382 28.27 -5.07 -20.25
CA PHE A 382 27.90 -6.41 -20.71
C PHE A 382 26.39 -6.60 -20.88
N MET A 383 25.59 -6.51 -19.81
CA MET A 383 24.15 -6.85 -19.89
C MET A 383 23.37 -5.94 -20.85
N TRP A 384 23.59 -4.63 -20.74
CA TRP A 384 22.90 -3.62 -21.55
C TRP A 384 23.22 -3.73 -23.05
N PRO A 385 24.49 -3.77 -23.49
CA PRO A 385 24.79 -4.06 -24.89
C PRO A 385 24.25 -5.42 -25.35
N THR A 386 24.32 -6.46 -24.51
CA THR A 386 23.75 -7.78 -24.85
C THR A 386 22.25 -7.69 -25.15
N MET A 387 21.49 -6.93 -24.35
CA MET A 387 20.08 -6.66 -24.64
C MET A 387 19.88 -5.84 -25.91
N LEU A 388 20.62 -4.74 -26.10
CA LEU A 388 20.47 -3.84 -27.25
C LEU A 388 20.72 -4.52 -28.60
N TYR A 389 21.61 -5.52 -28.64
CA TYR A 389 21.95 -6.30 -29.83
C TYR A 389 21.23 -7.65 -29.90
N SER A 390 20.32 -7.94 -28.96
CA SER A 390 19.50 -9.15 -29.01
C SER A 390 18.60 -9.15 -30.25
N PRO A 391 18.29 -10.33 -30.82
CA PRO A 391 17.54 -10.41 -32.07
C PRO A 391 16.08 -9.96 -31.89
N ILE A 392 15.56 -9.26 -32.90
CA ILE A 392 14.15 -8.88 -32.99
C ILE A 392 13.41 -9.93 -33.82
N VAL A 393 12.67 -10.82 -33.15
CA VAL A 393 12.15 -12.06 -33.77
C VAL A 393 10.65 -12.04 -34.05
N THR A 394 9.88 -11.32 -33.23
CA THR A 394 8.40 -11.45 -33.20
C THR A 394 7.68 -10.10 -33.21
N ARG A 395 8.28 -9.06 -33.82
CA ARG A 395 7.69 -7.71 -33.83
C ARG A 395 6.26 -7.74 -34.38
N GLY A 396 5.34 -7.06 -33.70
CA GLY A 396 3.91 -7.08 -34.02
C GLY A 396 3.12 -8.24 -33.40
N LYS A 397 3.78 -9.24 -32.80
CA LYS A 397 3.13 -10.30 -32.00
C LYS A 397 3.33 -10.03 -30.51
N TYR A 398 2.41 -10.51 -29.69
CA TYR A 398 2.55 -10.45 -28.24
C TYR A 398 3.54 -11.49 -27.73
N VAL A 399 4.66 -11.03 -27.18
CA VAL A 399 5.65 -11.85 -26.47
C VAL A 399 6.08 -11.10 -25.22
N TYR A 400 5.66 -11.60 -24.05
CA TYR A 400 6.03 -11.03 -22.76
C TYR A 400 7.56 -11.01 -22.61
N SER A 401 8.13 -9.82 -22.36
CA SER A 401 9.58 -9.62 -22.37
C SER A 401 10.06 -8.63 -21.30
N ASP A 402 11.04 -9.06 -20.51
CA ASP A 402 11.67 -8.21 -19.49
C ASP A 402 12.50 -7.08 -20.10
N ILE A 403 13.09 -7.31 -21.28
CA ILE A 403 13.85 -6.31 -22.04
C ILE A 403 13.01 -5.06 -22.29
N SER A 404 11.69 -5.24 -22.50
CA SER A 404 10.76 -4.13 -22.71
C SER A 404 10.84 -3.11 -21.58
N MET A 405 10.93 -3.59 -20.34
CA MET A 405 10.87 -2.74 -19.17
C MET A 405 12.25 -2.23 -18.75
N TYR A 406 13.35 -2.92 -19.11
CA TYR A 406 14.69 -2.32 -19.09
C TYR A 406 14.80 -1.12 -20.05
N VAL A 407 14.25 -1.25 -21.27
CA VAL A 407 14.20 -0.15 -22.23
C VAL A 407 13.39 1.02 -21.68
N MET A 408 12.19 0.77 -21.14
CA MET A 408 11.36 1.85 -20.59
C MET A 408 11.99 2.52 -19.37
N GLN A 409 12.72 1.77 -18.53
CA GLN A 409 13.53 2.37 -17.47
C GLN A 409 14.61 3.30 -18.04
N ALA A 410 15.37 2.84 -19.04
CA ALA A 410 16.44 3.65 -19.64
C ALA A 410 15.90 4.90 -20.34
N VAL A 411 14.73 4.83 -20.98
CA VAL A 411 14.02 5.99 -21.54
C VAL A 411 13.60 6.96 -20.45
N LEU A 412 13.06 6.45 -19.34
CA LEU A 412 12.66 7.28 -18.21
C LEU A 412 13.86 8.02 -17.63
N GLU A 413 14.93 7.28 -17.30
CA GLU A 413 16.12 7.83 -16.66
C GLU A 413 16.84 8.85 -17.56
N SER A 414 16.75 8.71 -18.89
CA SER A 414 17.28 9.71 -19.83
C SER A 414 16.45 10.99 -19.95
N ILE A 415 15.20 10.98 -19.50
CA ILE A 415 14.30 12.15 -19.48
C ILE A 415 14.32 12.84 -18.12
N THR A 416 14.46 12.08 -17.04
CA THR A 416 14.33 12.57 -15.66
C THR A 416 15.66 12.92 -15.00
N ASP A 417 16.79 12.42 -15.51
CA ASP A 417 18.11 12.48 -14.86
C ASP A 417 18.12 11.91 -13.43
N THR A 418 17.15 11.05 -13.13
CA THR A 418 16.94 10.40 -11.82
C THR A 418 16.64 8.92 -12.04
N THR A 419 17.18 8.06 -11.18
CA THR A 419 16.91 6.62 -11.22
C THR A 419 15.44 6.29 -10.94
N LEU A 420 14.96 5.17 -11.49
CA LEU A 420 13.55 4.77 -11.37
C LEU A 420 13.07 4.66 -9.91
N ASP A 421 13.90 4.14 -9.00
CA ASP A 421 13.55 3.97 -7.59
C ASP A 421 13.32 5.31 -6.89
N VAL A 422 14.19 6.29 -7.11
CA VAL A 422 14.05 7.63 -6.54
C VAL A 422 12.86 8.35 -7.17
N TYR A 423 12.73 8.32 -8.50
CA TYR A 423 11.63 9.00 -9.19
C TYR A 423 10.26 8.43 -8.78
N ALA A 424 10.11 7.11 -8.70
CA ALA A 424 8.84 6.50 -8.29
C ALA A 424 8.49 6.80 -6.82
N ASP A 425 9.49 6.77 -5.94
CA ASP A 425 9.33 7.09 -4.53
C ASP A 425 8.83 8.52 -4.30
N GLU A 426 9.48 9.50 -4.94
CA GLU A 426 9.15 10.92 -4.80
C GLU A 426 7.83 11.30 -5.48
N GLN A 427 7.56 10.76 -6.67
CA GLN A 427 6.38 11.16 -7.45
C GLN A 427 5.09 10.46 -7.01
N PHE A 428 5.21 9.29 -6.36
CA PHE A 428 4.05 8.44 -6.05
C PHE A 428 4.07 7.89 -4.63
N TYR A 429 5.12 7.21 -4.18
CA TYR A 429 5.04 6.42 -2.95
C TYR A 429 4.92 7.29 -1.70
N LYS A 430 5.83 8.25 -1.51
CA LYS A 430 5.79 9.17 -0.37
C LYS A 430 4.48 9.99 -0.32
N PRO A 431 4.02 10.66 -1.40
CA PRO A 431 2.79 11.45 -1.34
C PRO A 431 1.53 10.61 -1.11
N LEU A 432 1.50 9.35 -1.59
CA LEU A 432 0.38 8.43 -1.36
C LEU A 432 0.35 7.85 0.05
N GLY A 433 1.44 7.95 0.81
CA GLY A 433 1.62 7.30 2.12
C GLY A 433 2.06 5.83 2.03
N MET A 434 2.59 5.41 0.88
CA MET A 434 3.08 4.04 0.62
C MET A 434 4.47 3.83 1.22
N HIS A 435 4.54 3.85 2.55
CA HIS A 435 5.76 3.92 3.32
C HIS A 435 6.50 2.57 3.48
N SER A 436 5.89 1.47 3.03
CA SER A 436 6.51 0.14 2.96
C SER A 436 6.94 -0.22 1.52
N THR A 437 6.60 0.62 0.54
CA THR A 437 6.87 0.35 -0.88
C THR A 437 8.18 0.96 -1.32
N GLY A 438 8.99 0.17 -2.03
CA GLY A 438 10.18 0.68 -2.68
C GLY A 438 11.16 -0.42 -3.08
N TYR A 439 12.31 0.00 -3.59
CA TYR A 439 13.41 -0.89 -3.92
C TYR A 439 14.36 -1.03 -2.73
N LEU A 440 15.12 -2.12 -2.73
CA LEU A 440 16.21 -2.41 -1.79
C LEU A 440 15.76 -2.40 -0.31
N PRO A 441 14.71 -3.16 0.06
CA PRO A 441 14.15 -3.13 1.41
C PRO A 441 15.16 -3.58 2.48
N TYR A 442 16.15 -4.40 2.11
CA TYR A 442 17.23 -4.85 3.01
C TYR A 442 17.95 -3.69 3.73
N TYR A 443 18.05 -2.50 3.09
CA TYR A 443 18.68 -1.33 3.71
C TYR A 443 17.69 -0.38 4.41
N LYS A 444 16.39 -0.70 4.40
CA LYS A 444 15.31 0.22 4.82
C LYS A 444 14.46 -0.33 5.94
N PHE A 445 14.29 -1.64 6.01
CA PHE A 445 13.38 -2.28 6.95
C PHE A 445 14.11 -3.34 7.78
N ASP A 446 13.59 -3.55 8.98
CA ASP A 446 13.92 -4.70 9.81
C ASP A 446 13.62 -6.00 9.03
N ASP A 447 14.52 -6.97 9.10
CA ASP A 447 14.43 -8.23 8.37
C ASP A 447 13.17 -9.02 8.70
N ARG A 448 12.68 -8.92 9.95
CA ARG A 448 11.42 -9.54 10.37
C ARG A 448 10.21 -8.95 9.65
N ARG A 449 10.30 -7.78 9.01
CA ARG A 449 9.19 -7.26 8.18
C ARG A 449 9.27 -7.72 6.72
N ILE A 450 10.36 -8.35 6.32
CA ILE A 450 10.60 -8.72 4.91
C ILE A 450 10.41 -10.22 4.76
N VAL A 451 9.42 -10.62 3.98
CA VAL A 451 9.11 -12.04 3.76
C VAL A 451 10.24 -12.70 2.95
N PRO A 452 10.86 -13.80 3.44
CA PRO A 452 11.86 -14.54 2.70
C PRO A 452 11.30 -15.04 1.36
N THR A 453 11.99 -14.74 0.26
CA THR A 453 11.42 -14.94 -1.08
C THR A 453 11.75 -16.31 -1.67
N GLU A 454 13.02 -16.70 -1.70
CA GLU A 454 13.50 -18.00 -2.23
C GLU A 454 14.74 -18.42 -1.45
N ASP A 455 14.90 -19.72 -1.19
CA ASP A 455 16.19 -20.28 -0.79
C ASP A 455 16.98 -20.64 -2.06
N ASP A 456 17.77 -19.68 -2.57
CA ASP A 456 18.41 -19.83 -3.88
C ASP A 456 19.62 -20.74 -3.79
N GLN A 457 19.39 -22.03 -3.99
CA GLN A 457 20.39 -23.07 -3.98
C GLN A 457 21.21 -23.17 -5.28
N THR A 458 20.93 -22.35 -6.30
CA THR A 458 21.53 -22.49 -7.65
C THR A 458 22.52 -21.38 -7.97
N PHE A 459 22.14 -20.12 -7.82
CA PHE A 459 22.91 -18.96 -8.25
C PHE A 459 23.55 -18.25 -7.06
N ARG A 460 22.73 -17.65 -6.17
CA ARG A 460 23.24 -16.84 -5.04
C ARG A 460 23.66 -17.67 -3.82
N LYS A 461 23.23 -18.94 -3.72
CA LYS A 461 23.54 -19.87 -2.62
C LYS A 461 23.17 -19.31 -1.23
N THR A 462 22.04 -18.61 -1.14
CA THR A 462 21.57 -18.00 0.11
C THR A 462 20.04 -17.82 0.11
N LEU A 463 19.47 -17.72 1.31
CA LEU A 463 18.08 -17.32 1.49
C LEU A 463 17.92 -15.84 1.17
N LEU A 464 17.01 -15.52 0.26
CA LEU A 464 16.76 -14.15 -0.16
C LEU A 464 15.80 -13.47 0.80
N VAL A 465 16.36 -12.62 1.67
CA VAL A 465 15.60 -11.71 2.55
C VAL A 465 15.93 -10.27 2.15
N GLY A 466 14.97 -9.61 1.50
CA GLY A 466 15.13 -8.23 1.02
C GLY A 466 16.00 -8.03 -0.23
N TYR A 467 16.43 -9.13 -0.85
CA TYR A 467 17.04 -9.15 -2.19
C TYR A 467 16.00 -9.55 -3.23
N VAL A 468 15.98 -8.86 -4.37
CA VAL A 468 15.08 -9.21 -5.47
C VAL A 468 15.34 -10.64 -5.96
N HIS A 469 14.27 -11.40 -6.13
CA HIS A 469 14.31 -12.77 -6.65
C HIS A 469 14.81 -12.81 -8.09
N ASP A 470 14.32 -11.90 -8.94
CA ASP A 470 14.72 -11.81 -10.34
C ASP A 470 16.23 -11.61 -10.49
N GLU A 471 16.86 -12.57 -11.15
CA GLU A 471 18.32 -12.67 -11.21
C GLU A 471 18.93 -11.53 -12.05
N GLY A 472 18.24 -11.09 -13.12
CA GLY A 472 18.68 -9.97 -13.94
C GLY A 472 18.61 -8.64 -13.18
N ALA A 473 17.51 -8.41 -12.46
CA ALA A 473 17.37 -7.24 -11.59
C ALA A 473 18.43 -7.24 -10.49
N ALA A 474 18.70 -8.39 -9.88
CA ALA A 474 19.73 -8.54 -8.85
C ALA A 474 21.13 -8.18 -9.40
N LEU A 475 21.45 -8.61 -10.63
CA LEU A 475 22.71 -8.26 -11.32
C LEU A 475 22.82 -6.78 -11.69
N LYS A 476 21.69 -6.05 -11.79
CA LYS A 476 21.65 -4.58 -11.91
C LYS A 476 21.72 -3.87 -10.53
N GLY A 477 21.88 -4.60 -9.44
CA GLY A 477 21.89 -4.05 -8.08
C GLY A 477 20.51 -3.83 -7.49
N GLY A 478 19.48 -4.54 -7.99
CA GLY A 478 18.15 -4.61 -7.39
C GLY A 478 17.13 -3.59 -7.92
N VAL A 479 17.54 -2.59 -8.69
CA VAL A 479 16.64 -1.56 -9.26
C VAL A 479 16.47 -1.77 -10.76
N ALA A 480 15.40 -2.45 -11.16
CA ALA A 480 15.09 -2.69 -12.57
C ALA A 480 13.62 -2.39 -12.92
N GLY A 481 13.35 -1.97 -14.15
CA GLY A 481 12.00 -1.61 -14.58
C GLY A 481 11.02 -2.78 -14.62
N HIS A 482 11.53 -4.02 -14.66
CA HIS A 482 10.73 -5.24 -14.79
C HIS A 482 10.48 -5.97 -13.46
N ALA A 483 11.31 -5.74 -12.44
CA ALA A 483 11.32 -6.40 -11.13
C ALA A 483 12.17 -5.62 -10.10
N GLY A 484 12.04 -5.93 -8.81
CA GLY A 484 12.86 -5.34 -7.73
C GLY A 484 12.12 -4.45 -6.76
N LEU A 485 10.85 -4.15 -7.04
CA LEU A 485 9.98 -3.47 -6.08
C LEU A 485 9.54 -4.44 -4.98
N PHE A 486 9.48 -3.95 -3.77
CA PHE A 486 8.89 -4.60 -2.62
C PHE A 486 7.73 -3.75 -2.09
N SER A 487 6.70 -4.39 -1.52
CA SER A 487 5.51 -3.67 -1.01
C SER A 487 4.72 -4.50 0.00
N SER A 488 3.86 -3.82 0.77
CA SER A 488 2.78 -4.41 1.56
C SER A 488 1.44 -4.38 0.80
N ALA A 489 0.43 -5.12 1.29
CA ALA A 489 -0.91 -5.11 0.69
C ALA A 489 -1.61 -3.75 0.84
N THR A 490 -1.46 -3.10 1.99
CA THR A 490 -2.01 -1.77 2.28
C THR A 490 -1.51 -0.69 1.33
N ASP A 491 -0.21 -0.65 1.05
CA ASP A 491 0.37 0.35 0.16
C ASP A 491 -0.13 0.18 -1.28
N LEU A 492 -0.17 -1.07 -1.77
CA LEU A 492 -0.71 -1.37 -3.09
C LEU A 492 -2.18 -0.97 -3.17
N ALA A 493 -2.96 -1.19 -2.10
CA ALA A 493 -4.38 -0.81 -2.09
C ALA A 493 -4.55 0.71 -2.30
N ALA A 494 -3.73 1.54 -1.68
CA ALA A 494 -3.76 3.00 -1.89
C ALA A 494 -3.43 3.37 -3.35
N TYR A 495 -2.39 2.78 -3.93
CA TYR A 495 -2.01 3.03 -5.33
C TYR A 495 -3.08 2.58 -6.32
N TYR A 496 -3.60 1.35 -6.18
CA TYR A 496 -4.60 0.82 -7.10
C TYR A 496 -5.97 1.47 -6.91
N GLN A 497 -6.32 1.91 -5.70
CA GLN A 497 -7.49 2.76 -5.49
C GLN A 497 -7.31 4.14 -6.14
N MET A 498 -6.10 4.71 -6.16
CA MET A 498 -5.82 5.95 -6.89
C MET A 498 -6.06 5.80 -8.40
N LEU A 499 -5.65 4.68 -9.00
CA LEU A 499 -5.95 4.38 -10.40
C LEU A 499 -7.45 4.14 -10.63
N LEU A 500 -8.11 3.37 -9.77
CA LEU A 500 -9.56 3.12 -9.86
C LEU A 500 -10.37 4.43 -9.76
N ASN A 501 -9.93 5.36 -8.89
CA ASN A 501 -10.45 6.72 -8.76
C ASN A 501 -10.01 7.67 -9.89
N LYS A 502 -9.50 7.12 -11.00
CA LYS A 502 -9.08 7.87 -12.19
C LYS A 502 -8.08 8.99 -11.87
N GLY A 503 -7.09 8.66 -11.05
CA GLY A 503 -5.95 9.52 -10.76
C GLY A 503 -6.09 10.41 -9.52
N TYR A 504 -7.10 10.20 -8.66
CA TYR A 504 -7.32 11.01 -7.46
C TYR A 504 -7.33 10.17 -6.19
N TYR A 505 -6.52 10.55 -5.19
CA TYR A 505 -6.47 9.89 -3.88
C TYR A 505 -5.84 10.81 -2.84
N GLY A 506 -6.21 10.68 -1.58
CA GLY A 506 -5.61 11.43 -0.47
C GLY A 506 -5.79 12.95 -0.56
N GLY A 507 -6.79 13.44 -1.29
CA GLY A 507 -7.00 14.87 -1.49
C GLY A 507 -6.20 15.47 -2.65
N GLN A 508 -5.50 14.64 -3.44
CA GLN A 508 -4.59 15.07 -4.50
C GLN A 508 -4.87 14.37 -5.83
N ARG A 509 -4.65 15.10 -6.93
CA ARG A 509 -4.66 14.55 -8.30
C ARG A 509 -3.24 14.16 -8.71
N TYR A 510 -3.05 12.87 -8.98
CA TYR A 510 -1.80 12.28 -9.49
C TYR A 510 -1.80 12.20 -11.02
N PHE A 511 -2.95 11.88 -11.61
CA PHE A 511 -3.14 11.78 -13.05
C PHE A 511 -4.45 12.42 -13.48
N GLN A 512 -4.50 12.88 -14.73
CA GLN A 512 -5.77 13.18 -15.38
C GLN A 512 -6.56 11.89 -15.63
N PRO A 513 -7.90 11.91 -15.52
CA PRO A 513 -8.73 10.72 -15.74
C PRO A 513 -8.51 10.07 -17.11
N GLN A 514 -8.22 10.88 -18.14
CA GLN A 514 -7.95 10.44 -19.50
C GLN A 514 -6.63 9.67 -19.61
N THR A 515 -5.60 10.08 -18.86
CA THR A 515 -4.31 9.37 -18.81
C THR A 515 -4.50 7.97 -18.26
N VAL A 516 -5.20 7.85 -17.12
CA VAL A 516 -5.49 6.54 -16.51
C VAL A 516 -6.28 5.66 -17.48
N THR A 517 -7.40 6.17 -18.01
CA THR A 517 -8.24 5.42 -18.95
C THR A 517 -7.48 4.97 -20.21
N THR A 518 -6.58 5.80 -20.73
CA THR A 518 -5.78 5.46 -21.92
C THR A 518 -4.80 4.32 -21.63
N PHE A 519 -4.15 4.32 -20.47
CA PHE A 519 -3.19 3.28 -20.13
C PHE A 519 -3.84 1.97 -19.69
N THR A 520 -4.99 2.05 -19.01
CA THR A 520 -5.67 0.85 -18.49
C THR A 520 -6.57 0.18 -19.51
N LYS A 521 -7.09 0.89 -20.54
CA LYS A 521 -7.93 0.29 -21.59
C LYS A 521 -7.15 -0.67 -22.50
N ASN A 522 -7.85 -1.55 -23.23
CA ASN A 522 -7.20 -2.39 -24.24
C ASN A 522 -6.69 -1.50 -25.39
N GLU A 523 -5.39 -1.55 -25.63
CA GLU A 523 -4.67 -0.78 -26.65
C GLU A 523 -4.02 -1.70 -27.70
N SER A 524 -4.15 -3.02 -27.54
CA SER A 524 -3.57 -4.02 -28.42
C SER A 524 -4.61 -4.64 -29.35
N LYS A 525 -4.23 -4.81 -30.62
CA LYS A 525 -5.02 -5.58 -31.60
C LYS A 525 -4.75 -7.09 -31.57
N VAL A 526 -3.68 -7.51 -30.88
CA VAL A 526 -3.16 -8.89 -30.92
C VAL A 526 -3.09 -9.53 -29.52
N SER A 527 -3.48 -8.79 -28.49
CA SER A 527 -3.53 -9.24 -27.10
C SER A 527 -4.58 -8.44 -26.33
N ARG A 528 -4.77 -8.79 -25.06
CA ARG A 528 -5.67 -8.07 -24.12
C ARG A 528 -5.02 -6.84 -23.47
N ARG A 529 -3.77 -6.52 -23.78
CA ARG A 529 -2.94 -5.58 -23.00
C ARG A 529 -3.41 -4.12 -23.11
N GLY A 530 -3.35 -3.41 -21.98
CA GLY A 530 -3.19 -1.95 -21.97
C GLY A 530 -1.71 -1.57 -21.99
N TYR A 531 -1.39 -0.28 -22.03
CA TYR A 531 0.00 0.17 -21.94
C TYR A 531 0.56 -0.13 -20.55
N GLY A 532 1.41 -1.17 -20.45
CA GLY A 532 2.00 -1.63 -19.19
C GLY A 532 1.12 -2.59 -18.38
N PHE A 533 -0.21 -2.48 -18.47
CA PHE A 533 -1.16 -3.31 -17.72
C PHE A 533 -1.61 -4.57 -18.47
N ASP A 534 -1.75 -5.69 -17.75
CA ASP A 534 -2.51 -6.84 -18.22
C ASP A 534 -4.01 -6.60 -17.98
N ARG A 535 -4.87 -7.34 -18.69
CA ARG A 535 -6.33 -7.24 -18.55
C ARG A 535 -6.97 -8.62 -18.49
N ALA A 536 -8.25 -8.65 -18.17
CA ALA A 536 -9.08 -9.83 -18.38
C ALA A 536 -8.99 -10.32 -19.82
N ASP A 537 -8.96 -11.64 -19.99
CA ASP A 537 -8.94 -12.23 -21.31
C ASP A 537 -10.33 -12.12 -21.95
N PRO A 538 -10.44 -11.59 -23.19
CA PRO A 538 -11.73 -11.49 -23.85
C PRO A 538 -12.36 -12.88 -24.10
N ASP A 539 -11.53 -13.93 -24.24
CA ASP A 539 -11.99 -15.31 -24.30
C ASP A 539 -12.26 -15.84 -22.88
N LYS A 540 -13.54 -15.86 -22.50
CA LYS A 540 -13.98 -16.32 -21.18
C LYS A 540 -13.61 -17.77 -20.88
N SER A 541 -13.31 -18.61 -21.88
CA SER A 541 -12.86 -19.99 -21.65
C SER A 541 -11.47 -20.06 -21.01
N LYS A 542 -10.68 -18.96 -21.08
CA LYS A 542 -9.38 -18.85 -20.42
C LYS A 542 -9.46 -18.60 -18.93
N GLU A 543 -10.63 -18.15 -18.42
CA GLU A 543 -10.87 -17.84 -17.00
C GLU A 543 -9.81 -16.92 -16.38
N TYR A 544 -9.32 -15.92 -17.13
CA TYR A 544 -8.23 -15.03 -16.70
C TYR A 544 -8.71 -13.58 -16.55
N PRO A 545 -8.37 -12.89 -15.44
CA PRO A 545 -7.61 -13.37 -14.28
C PRO A 545 -8.38 -14.32 -13.35
N SER A 546 -9.71 -14.33 -13.47
CA SER A 546 -10.58 -15.29 -12.82
C SER A 546 -11.81 -15.54 -13.69
N ARG A 547 -12.62 -16.55 -13.36
CA ARG A 547 -13.82 -16.92 -14.14
C ARG A 547 -14.89 -15.84 -14.13
N LEU A 548 -15.02 -15.10 -13.02
CA LEU A 548 -16.03 -14.05 -12.83
C LEU A 548 -15.49 -12.63 -13.06
N ALA A 549 -14.22 -12.47 -13.43
CA ALA A 549 -13.62 -11.18 -13.72
C ALA A 549 -14.42 -10.42 -14.81
N SER A 550 -14.56 -9.12 -14.62
CA SER A 550 -15.19 -8.26 -15.63
C SER A 550 -14.23 -7.99 -16.80
N GLN A 551 -14.76 -7.56 -17.94
CA GLN A 551 -13.96 -7.24 -19.13
C GLN A 551 -13.07 -6.00 -18.93
N ASN A 552 -13.41 -5.13 -17.96
CA ASN A 552 -12.63 -3.96 -17.61
C ASN A 552 -11.63 -4.18 -16.47
N THR A 553 -11.44 -5.43 -16.05
CA THR A 553 -10.42 -5.78 -15.07
C THR A 553 -9.02 -5.58 -15.65
N PHE A 554 -8.17 -4.80 -14.98
CA PHE A 554 -6.77 -4.58 -15.33
C PHE A 554 -5.85 -4.82 -14.13
N GLY A 555 -4.58 -5.15 -14.37
CA GLY A 555 -3.65 -5.48 -13.29
C GLY A 555 -2.42 -6.22 -13.77
N HIS A 556 -1.84 -7.04 -12.89
CA HIS A 556 -0.71 -7.91 -13.22
C HIS A 556 -0.47 -9.00 -12.16
N THR A 557 0.20 -10.07 -12.57
CA THR A 557 0.74 -11.09 -11.66
C THR A 557 2.25 -10.92 -11.44
N GLY A 558 2.75 -11.34 -10.28
CA GLY A 558 4.16 -11.48 -9.98
C GLY A 558 4.57 -12.94 -9.90
N TYR A 559 5.79 -13.25 -10.37
CA TYR A 559 6.32 -14.61 -10.39
C TYR A 559 6.49 -15.21 -8.99
N THR A 560 6.77 -14.37 -7.99
CA THR A 560 6.91 -14.72 -6.57
C THR A 560 5.58 -15.13 -5.91
N GLY A 561 4.46 -15.03 -6.63
CA GLY A 561 3.13 -15.44 -6.16
C GLY A 561 2.17 -14.30 -5.92
N THR A 562 2.61 -13.07 -6.12
CA THR A 562 1.77 -11.88 -5.97
C THR A 562 0.80 -11.71 -7.15
N CYS A 563 -0.32 -11.04 -6.94
CA CYS A 563 -1.12 -10.43 -8.00
C CYS A 563 -1.94 -9.26 -7.47
N VAL A 564 -2.27 -8.36 -8.39
CA VAL A 564 -3.12 -7.19 -8.15
C VAL A 564 -4.08 -7.04 -9.32
N TRP A 565 -5.36 -6.84 -9.02
CA TRP A 565 -6.42 -6.71 -10.02
C TRP A 565 -7.38 -5.60 -9.62
N VAL A 566 -7.68 -4.71 -10.56
CA VAL A 566 -8.64 -3.62 -10.42
C VAL A 566 -9.78 -3.88 -11.39
N ASP A 567 -10.97 -4.17 -10.87
CA ASP A 567 -12.19 -4.36 -11.64
C ASP A 567 -13.02 -3.06 -11.59
N GLU A 568 -12.97 -2.29 -12.68
CA GLU A 568 -13.69 -1.01 -12.80
C GLU A 568 -15.22 -1.18 -12.80
N ASP A 569 -15.73 -2.32 -13.27
CA ASP A 569 -17.17 -2.57 -13.35
C ASP A 569 -17.77 -2.86 -11.96
N ARG A 570 -16.93 -3.35 -11.03
CA ARG A 570 -17.31 -3.65 -9.64
C ARG A 570 -16.79 -2.64 -8.63
N ASP A 571 -16.00 -1.66 -9.06
CA ASP A 571 -15.27 -0.75 -8.19
C ASP A 571 -14.48 -1.53 -7.12
N LEU A 572 -13.73 -2.54 -7.57
CA LEU A 572 -13.03 -3.51 -6.74
C LEU A 572 -11.51 -3.42 -6.99
N VAL A 573 -10.74 -3.39 -5.91
CA VAL A 573 -9.30 -3.67 -5.87
C VAL A 573 -9.09 -4.98 -5.14
N TYR A 574 -8.42 -5.94 -5.76
CA TYR A 574 -8.04 -7.23 -5.20
C TYR A 574 -6.52 -7.39 -5.21
N ILE A 575 -5.95 -7.73 -4.06
CA ILE A 575 -4.51 -7.93 -3.85
C ILE A 575 -4.31 -9.27 -3.15
N PHE A 576 -3.36 -10.05 -3.67
CA PHE A 576 -2.91 -11.30 -3.09
C PHE A 576 -1.38 -11.31 -3.10
N LEU A 577 -0.76 -11.35 -1.93
CA LEU A 577 0.68 -11.39 -1.77
C LEU A 577 1.09 -12.72 -1.16
N SER A 578 2.11 -13.35 -1.72
CA SER A 578 2.66 -14.60 -1.20
C SER A 578 4.12 -14.72 -1.64
N ASN A 579 4.84 -15.67 -1.04
CA ASN A 579 6.20 -16.05 -1.40
C ASN A 579 6.23 -17.50 -1.92
N ARG A 580 5.41 -17.81 -2.93
CA ARG A 580 5.24 -19.16 -3.51
C ARG A 580 6.52 -19.82 -4.04
N VAL A 581 7.61 -19.05 -4.18
CA VAL A 581 8.93 -19.53 -4.59
C VAL A 581 9.83 -19.90 -3.41
N ASN A 582 9.34 -19.77 -2.18
CA ASN A 582 9.99 -20.24 -0.96
C ASN A 582 9.51 -21.66 -0.58
N PRO A 583 10.43 -22.59 -0.24
CA PRO A 583 11.88 -22.48 -0.38
C PRO A 583 12.33 -22.61 -1.84
N VAL A 584 11.54 -23.30 -2.67
CA VAL A 584 11.84 -23.58 -4.07
C VAL A 584 10.68 -23.18 -4.99
N ARG A 585 10.99 -22.90 -6.25
CA ARG A 585 10.01 -22.51 -7.29
C ARG A 585 8.97 -23.61 -7.52
N SER A 586 7.73 -23.42 -7.03
CA SER A 586 6.62 -24.39 -7.17
C SER A 586 5.46 -23.85 -8.01
N THR A 587 4.96 -24.60 -9.00
CA THR A 587 3.79 -24.19 -9.81
C THR A 587 2.45 -24.44 -9.12
N GLU A 588 2.45 -24.98 -7.90
CA GLU A 588 1.25 -25.51 -7.27
C GLU A 588 0.17 -24.44 -7.02
N ILE A 589 0.57 -23.19 -6.76
CA ILE A 589 -0.38 -22.09 -6.60
C ILE A 589 -1.20 -21.81 -7.86
N TYR A 590 -0.66 -22.15 -9.04
CA TYR A 590 -1.37 -22.06 -10.32
C TYR A 590 -2.29 -23.25 -10.52
N ASN A 591 -1.83 -24.47 -10.19
CA ASN A 591 -2.60 -25.70 -10.26
C ASN A 591 -3.86 -25.64 -9.39
N LEU A 592 -3.71 -25.14 -8.16
CA LEU A 592 -4.82 -24.98 -7.21
C LEU A 592 -5.77 -23.84 -7.60
N LYS A 593 -5.36 -22.95 -8.52
CA LYS A 593 -6.08 -21.75 -8.91
C LYS A 593 -6.44 -20.86 -7.70
N THR A 594 -5.62 -20.86 -6.64
CA THR A 594 -5.94 -20.21 -5.36
C THR A 594 -6.29 -18.72 -5.54
N ARG A 595 -5.46 -17.99 -6.29
CA ARG A 595 -5.66 -16.55 -6.56
C ARG A 595 -6.98 -16.27 -7.28
N SER A 596 -7.26 -17.00 -8.36
CA SER A 596 -8.47 -16.77 -9.16
C SER A 596 -9.74 -17.24 -8.43
N LYS A 597 -9.68 -18.33 -7.66
CA LYS A 597 -10.81 -18.79 -6.84
C LYS A 597 -11.17 -17.78 -5.74
N ILE A 598 -10.16 -17.21 -5.06
CA ILE A 598 -10.37 -16.15 -4.07
C ILE A 598 -10.98 -14.91 -4.74
N GLN A 599 -10.47 -14.51 -5.91
CA GLN A 599 -11.06 -13.39 -6.66
C GLN A 599 -12.53 -13.64 -7.04
N ASP A 600 -12.87 -14.87 -7.46
CA ASP A 600 -14.25 -15.24 -7.77
C ASP A 600 -15.17 -15.20 -6.55
N ILE A 601 -14.67 -15.51 -5.35
CA ILE A 601 -15.43 -15.37 -4.11
C ILE A 601 -15.82 -13.91 -3.88
N PHE A 602 -14.87 -12.98 -4.01
CA PHE A 602 -15.16 -11.55 -3.90
C PHE A 602 -16.14 -11.08 -4.97
N ASN A 603 -15.90 -11.43 -6.24
CA ASN A 603 -16.79 -11.05 -7.34
C ASN A 603 -18.22 -11.55 -7.13
N LYS A 604 -18.37 -12.82 -6.71
CA LYS A 604 -19.68 -13.41 -6.44
C LYS A 604 -20.40 -12.70 -5.29
N ALA A 605 -19.72 -12.49 -4.16
CA ALA A 605 -20.32 -11.82 -3.00
C ALA A 605 -20.80 -10.39 -3.35
N ILE A 606 -20.00 -9.67 -4.14
CA ILE A 606 -20.36 -8.33 -4.64
C ILE A 606 -21.59 -8.37 -5.55
N ASP A 607 -21.64 -9.32 -6.49
CA ASP A 607 -22.76 -9.45 -7.41
C ASP A 607 -24.06 -9.82 -6.68
N ASP A 608 -23.98 -10.74 -5.72
CA ASP A 608 -25.12 -11.15 -4.90
C ASP A 608 -25.64 -10.00 -4.04
N ALA A 609 -24.75 -9.25 -3.37
CA ALA A 609 -25.12 -8.07 -2.60
C ALA A 609 -25.80 -6.99 -3.46
N ASN A 610 -25.26 -6.71 -4.66
CA ASN A 610 -25.86 -5.77 -5.61
C ASN A 610 -27.27 -6.21 -6.05
N GLN A 611 -27.47 -7.50 -6.34
CA GLN A 611 -28.77 -8.04 -6.71
C GLN A 611 -29.78 -7.94 -5.56
N GLN A 612 -29.36 -8.22 -4.33
CA GLN A 612 -30.21 -8.09 -3.14
C GLN A 612 -30.66 -6.63 -2.92
N MET A 613 -29.76 -5.67 -3.09
CA MET A 613 -30.09 -4.24 -3.00
C MET A 613 -31.10 -3.82 -4.07
N GLN A 614 -30.92 -4.27 -5.32
CA GLN A 614 -31.85 -3.98 -6.41
C GLN A 614 -33.26 -4.56 -6.15
N ARG A 615 -33.35 -5.78 -5.62
CA ARG A 615 -34.64 -6.40 -5.23
C ARG A 615 -35.34 -5.63 -4.11
N LYS A 616 -34.60 -5.22 -3.06
CA LYS A 616 -35.13 -4.38 -1.96
C LYS A 616 -35.68 -3.04 -2.45
N ASN A 617 -34.99 -2.40 -3.41
CA ASN A 617 -35.43 -1.13 -3.98
C ASN A 617 -36.69 -1.28 -4.86
N LYS A 618 -36.79 -2.36 -5.66
CA LYS A 618 -38.01 -2.67 -6.43
C LYS A 618 -39.21 -2.96 -5.52
N GLY A 619 -39.02 -3.72 -4.44
CA GLY A 619 -40.08 -4.03 -3.46
C GLY A 619 -40.61 -2.81 -2.70
N LYS A 620 -39.77 -1.82 -2.41
CA LYS A 620 -40.19 -0.55 -1.80
C LYS A 620 -41.02 0.32 -2.75
N ASN A 621 -40.73 0.29 -4.06
CA ASN A 621 -41.51 1.05 -5.05
C ASN A 621 -42.89 0.44 -5.33
N THR A 622 -43.05 -0.89 -5.22
CA THR A 622 -44.35 -1.55 -5.37
C THR A 622 -45.27 -1.35 -4.15
N SER A 623 -44.72 -1.26 -2.93
CA SER A 623 -45.51 -0.97 -1.71
C SER A 623 -46.01 0.48 -1.62
N VAL A 624 -45.31 1.44 -2.26
CA VAL A 624 -45.76 2.84 -2.34
C VAL A 624 -46.88 3.02 -3.37
N HIS A 625 -47.01 2.11 -4.34
CA HIS A 625 -48.12 2.11 -5.31
C HIS A 625 -49.38 1.38 -4.80
N SER A 626 -49.27 0.40 -3.89
CA SER A 626 -50.46 -0.25 -3.32
C SER A 626 -51.18 0.61 -2.27
N THR A 627 -50.49 1.55 -1.63
CA THR A 627 -51.08 2.47 -0.62
C THR A 627 -51.76 3.71 -1.22
N LYS A 628 -51.65 3.94 -2.54
CA LYS A 628 -52.39 5.00 -3.25
C LYS A 628 -53.69 4.55 -3.92
N LYS A 629 -54.10 3.28 -3.77
CA LYS A 629 -55.40 2.76 -4.28
C LYS A 629 -56.51 2.63 -3.23
N HIS A 630 -56.26 3.06 -2.00
CA HIS A 630 -57.28 3.19 -0.95
C HIS A 630 -57.18 4.56 -0.27
N LYS A 631 -57.56 5.61 -1.00
CA LYS A 631 -58.10 6.85 -0.45
C LYS A 631 -59.12 7.41 -1.41
#